data_AF-A0A929PSG6-F1
#
_entry.id   AF-A0A929PSG6-F1
#
_cell.length_a   1.000
_cell.length_b   1.000
_cell.length_c   1.000
_cell.angle_alpha   90.00
_cell.angle_beta   90.00
_cell.angle_gamma   90.00
#
_symmetry.space_group_name_H-M   'P 1'
#
loop_
_entity.id
_entity.type
_entity.pdbx_description
1 polymer ?
#
loop_
_entity_poly.entity_id
_entity_poly.type
_entity_poly.pdbx_seq_one_letter_code
_entity_poly.pdbx_strand_id
1 'polypeptide(L)'
;MDDNARQMLAAVQLAPPSSLLCPDYLYAELTQALPGAEVVPYCARGMLEGALPAMVVVHKGQMRGLGRALLRQILEGMEPVLANPVFVVFRQPQPEAAPLPPEQEAHIGVLREFAAGADTPRRVSGAKRAAIVSAYGVGNVGDDAVSLSGALMAKAVGCTEITYTGPAGRVHDLPDLSLVMVSGGGLIYDRDYQGRPDVENIGNYTTPLAVAREMGIPSAVLGIGVQGIHTALGAAAYRHGLAQADLLTVRDTGDQAVLEQLLGREVPLTADLAFALPSLLPAPAARLHRPLDAKPLAILALAGSMGGFDGMPGGFATFLQRLAMALSRTHEVVLAQHATDDARVYRQVATATGAGLKVLPNMGPERSLEFFRQAELVVTSRYHGLIFGLLAGARVLPIGDGGGKIGRLVAQRLPSLEGHTLFVSGQITESPEAILALPGRADPAEVEACIAAAMANMDLLSGIVR
;
A
#
# COMPACT_ATOMS: atom_id res chain seq x y z
N MET A 1 2.89 -4.47 27.98
CA MET A 1 1.72 -5.36 27.88
C MET A 1 0.79 -5.03 29.04
N ASP A 2 -0.48 -4.73 28.77
CA ASP A 2 -1.45 -4.48 29.83
C ASP A 2 -1.82 -5.78 30.60
N ASP A 3 -2.55 -5.65 31.70
CA ASP A 3 -2.96 -6.80 32.53
C ASP A 3 -3.80 -7.82 31.77
N ASN A 4 -4.65 -7.37 30.84
CA ASN A 4 -5.52 -8.25 30.07
C ASN A 4 -4.73 -9.12 29.08
N ALA A 5 -3.73 -8.54 28.42
CA ALA A 5 -2.84 -9.27 27.53
C ALA A 5 -1.92 -10.22 28.31
N ARG A 6 -1.46 -9.85 29.51
CA ARG A 6 -0.72 -10.78 30.40
C ARG A 6 -1.55 -11.98 30.82
N GLN A 7 -2.82 -11.77 31.19
CA GLN A 7 -3.74 -12.87 31.51
C GLN A 7 -3.99 -13.77 30.29
N MET A 8 -4.19 -13.17 29.11
CA MET A 8 -4.34 -13.92 27.85
C MET A 8 -3.12 -14.79 27.57
N LEU A 9 -1.91 -14.22 27.65
CA LEU A 9 -0.68 -14.97 27.40
C LEU A 9 -0.49 -16.10 28.43
N ALA A 10 -0.77 -15.85 29.70
CA ALA A 10 -0.70 -16.87 30.76
C ALA A 10 -1.70 -18.01 30.50
N ALA A 11 -2.92 -17.72 30.06
CA ALA A 11 -3.92 -18.75 29.73
C ALA A 11 -3.47 -19.63 28.54
N VAL A 12 -2.89 -19.02 27.50
CA VAL A 12 -2.36 -19.75 26.33
C VAL A 12 -1.13 -20.60 26.71
N GLN A 13 -0.24 -20.09 27.58
CA GLN A 13 0.97 -20.79 28.02
C GLN A 13 0.69 -21.92 29.02
N LEU A 14 -0.40 -21.85 29.78
CA LEU A 14 -0.78 -22.91 30.73
C LEU A 14 -1.10 -24.22 30.01
N ALA A 15 -1.63 -24.15 28.78
CA ALA A 15 -1.92 -25.29 27.93
C ALA A 15 -1.51 -24.98 26.48
N PRO A 16 -0.19 -25.03 26.16
CA PRO A 16 0.31 -24.65 24.84
C PRO A 16 -0.35 -25.48 23.73
N PRO A 17 -1.02 -24.84 22.75
CA PRO A 17 -1.71 -25.56 21.69
C PRO A 17 -0.74 -26.00 20.58
N SER A 18 -1.14 -27.01 19.80
CA SER A 18 -0.44 -27.35 18.55
C SER A 18 -0.67 -26.32 17.44
N SER A 19 -1.84 -25.67 17.44
CA SER A 19 -2.20 -24.59 16.51
C SER A 19 -3.02 -23.50 17.21
N LEU A 20 -2.78 -22.24 16.84
CA LEU A 20 -3.37 -21.07 17.48
C LEU A 20 -3.78 -20.03 16.43
N LEU A 21 -5.06 -19.62 16.43
CA LEU A 21 -5.50 -18.44 15.65
C LEU A 21 -5.50 -17.19 16.54
N CYS A 22 -4.91 -16.09 16.07
CA CYS A 22 -4.78 -14.87 16.86
C CYS A 22 -4.97 -13.57 16.04
N PRO A 23 -5.24 -12.43 16.69
CA PRO A 23 -5.17 -11.12 16.05
C PRO A 23 -3.80 -10.86 15.41
N ASP A 24 -3.80 -10.17 14.27
CA ASP A 24 -2.60 -9.89 13.46
C ASP A 24 -1.44 -9.29 14.26
N TYR A 25 -1.72 -8.29 15.11
CA TYR A 25 -0.72 -7.59 15.92
C TYR A 25 -0.12 -8.46 17.05
N LEU A 26 -0.74 -9.60 17.40
CA LEU A 26 -0.21 -10.54 18.39
C LEU A 26 0.65 -11.64 17.77
N TYR A 27 0.70 -11.75 16.44
CA TYR A 27 1.36 -12.84 15.73
C TYR A 27 2.82 -13.04 16.15
N ALA A 28 3.61 -11.97 16.11
CA ALA A 28 5.04 -12.06 16.41
C ALA A 28 5.30 -12.45 17.87
N GLU A 29 4.53 -11.87 18.79
CA GLU A 29 4.65 -12.14 20.23
C GLU A 29 4.26 -13.58 20.57
N LEU A 30 3.13 -14.06 20.05
CA LEU A 30 2.67 -15.42 20.29
C LEU A 30 3.56 -16.47 19.62
N THR A 31 4.09 -16.19 18.42
CA THR A 31 5.07 -17.06 17.75
C THR A 31 6.33 -17.21 18.58
N GLN A 32 6.82 -16.12 19.18
CA GLN A 32 7.98 -16.15 20.07
C GLN A 32 7.68 -16.90 21.38
N ALA A 33 6.49 -16.69 21.95
CA ALA A 33 6.09 -17.30 23.22
C ALA A 33 5.77 -18.80 23.11
N LEU A 34 5.48 -19.29 21.91
CA LEU A 34 5.00 -20.65 21.65
C LEU A 34 5.78 -21.31 20.50
N PRO A 35 7.09 -21.59 20.66
CA PRO A 35 7.96 -22.04 19.57
C PRO A 35 7.59 -23.39 18.94
N GLY A 36 6.64 -24.15 19.53
CA GLY A 36 6.13 -25.40 19.00
C GLY A 36 4.71 -25.34 18.43
N ALA A 37 4.06 -24.17 18.48
CA ALA A 37 2.70 -23.99 17.98
C ALA A 37 2.70 -23.41 16.57
N GLU A 38 1.80 -23.86 15.71
CA GLU A 38 1.47 -23.18 14.46
C GLU A 38 0.57 -21.98 14.77
N VAL A 39 1.16 -20.78 14.81
CA VAL A 39 0.42 -19.54 15.04
C VAL A 39 -0.06 -18.97 13.70
N VAL A 40 -1.36 -18.75 13.56
CA VAL A 40 -2.01 -18.21 12.36
C VAL A 40 -2.66 -16.88 12.70
N PRO A 41 -2.32 -15.77 12.02
CA PRO A 41 -3.00 -14.50 12.21
C PRO A 41 -4.37 -14.47 11.50
N TYR A 42 -5.27 -13.57 11.90
CA TYR A 42 -6.60 -13.43 11.30
C TYR A 42 -6.55 -13.21 9.79
N CYS A 43 -5.62 -12.38 9.31
CA CYS A 43 -5.45 -12.13 7.88
C CYS A 43 -5.09 -13.39 7.07
N ALA A 44 -4.53 -14.41 7.72
CA ALA A 44 -4.17 -15.70 7.14
C ALA A 44 -5.12 -16.84 7.53
N ARG A 45 -6.31 -16.55 8.07
CA ARG A 45 -7.29 -17.57 8.51
C ARG A 45 -7.68 -18.59 7.43
N GLY A 46 -7.50 -18.26 6.15
CA GLY A 46 -7.69 -19.17 5.02
C GLY A 46 -6.78 -20.41 5.04
N MET A 47 -5.66 -20.38 5.79
CA MET A 47 -4.78 -21.53 5.99
C MET A 47 -5.41 -22.67 6.79
N LEU A 48 -6.49 -22.40 7.53
CA LEU A 48 -7.10 -23.37 8.43
C LEU A 48 -8.03 -24.38 7.70
N GLU A 49 -8.24 -24.24 6.39
CA GLU A 49 -9.08 -25.13 5.55
C GLU A 49 -10.48 -25.43 6.12
N GLY A 50 -11.02 -24.55 6.97
CA GLY A 50 -12.31 -24.73 7.63
C GLY A 50 -12.27 -25.56 8.93
N ALA A 51 -11.12 -26.08 9.34
CA ALA A 51 -10.93 -26.70 10.64
C ALA A 51 -10.64 -25.62 11.71
N LEU A 52 -11.26 -25.75 12.89
CA LEU A 52 -10.90 -24.89 14.02
C LEU A 52 -9.54 -25.32 14.59
N PRO A 53 -8.64 -24.37 14.90
CA PRO A 53 -7.35 -24.69 15.51
C PRO A 53 -7.54 -25.23 16.94
N ALA A 54 -6.47 -25.74 17.54
CA ALA A 54 -6.51 -26.22 18.91
C ALA A 54 -6.90 -25.12 19.91
N MET A 55 -6.56 -23.86 19.61
CA MET A 55 -6.91 -22.69 20.41
C MET A 55 -7.15 -21.45 19.53
N VAL A 56 -8.02 -20.54 20.00
CA VAL A 56 -8.29 -19.25 19.36
C VAL A 56 -8.24 -18.12 20.39
N VAL A 57 -7.51 -17.06 20.09
CA VAL A 57 -7.58 -15.79 20.80
C VAL A 57 -8.52 -14.86 20.05
N VAL A 58 -9.61 -14.45 20.67
CA VAL A 58 -10.57 -13.46 20.16
C VAL A 58 -10.34 -12.11 20.83
N HIS A 59 -9.89 -11.11 20.07
CA HIS A 59 -9.85 -9.73 20.55
C HIS A 59 -11.16 -9.00 20.17
N LYS A 60 -11.91 -8.51 21.17
CA LYS A 60 -13.25 -7.94 20.96
C LYS A 60 -13.28 -6.76 19.99
N GLY A 61 -12.27 -5.91 20.03
CA GLY A 61 -12.13 -4.78 19.08
C GLY A 61 -11.70 -5.17 17.66
N GLN A 62 -11.40 -6.46 17.41
CA GLN A 62 -10.88 -6.98 16.13
C GLN A 62 -11.72 -8.15 15.59
N MET A 63 -12.90 -8.42 16.16
CA MET A 63 -13.77 -9.55 15.75
C MET A 63 -14.15 -9.53 14.26
N ARG A 64 -14.15 -8.35 13.63
CA ARG A 64 -14.41 -8.21 12.19
C ARG A 64 -13.28 -8.79 11.32
N GLY A 65 -12.04 -8.77 11.80
CA GLY A 65 -10.94 -9.46 11.13
C GLY A 65 -11.06 -10.98 11.20
N LEU A 66 -11.79 -11.52 12.19
CA LEU A 66 -12.10 -12.94 12.31
C LEU A 66 -13.32 -13.37 11.50
N GLY A 67 -14.27 -12.45 11.31
CA GLY A 67 -15.50 -12.67 10.54
C GLY A 67 -16.58 -13.38 11.35
N ARG A 68 -17.85 -13.07 11.05
CA ARG A 68 -18.99 -13.60 11.83
C ARG A 68 -19.14 -15.11 11.71
N ALA A 69 -18.96 -15.66 10.50
CA ALA A 69 -19.14 -17.09 10.25
C ALA A 69 -18.15 -17.93 11.07
N LEU A 70 -16.87 -17.56 11.06
CA LEU A 70 -15.85 -18.24 11.85
C LEU A 70 -16.06 -18.03 13.35
N LEU A 71 -16.46 -16.83 13.79
CA LEU A 71 -16.78 -16.60 15.19
C LEU A 71 -17.96 -17.45 15.68
N ARG A 72 -19.00 -17.67 14.86
CA ARG A 72 -20.09 -18.61 15.21
C ARG A 72 -19.58 -20.02 15.40
N GLN A 73 -18.74 -20.51 14.47
CA GLN A 73 -18.13 -21.84 14.60
C GLN A 73 -17.31 -21.98 15.88
N ILE A 74 -16.54 -20.95 16.25
CA ILE A 74 -15.78 -20.92 17.50
C ILE A 74 -16.72 -20.98 18.72
N LEU A 75 -17.78 -20.16 18.73
CA LEU A 75 -18.74 -20.12 19.84
C LEU A 75 -19.54 -21.42 20.00
N GLU A 76 -19.77 -22.15 18.91
CA GLU A 76 -20.52 -23.41 18.90
C GLU A 76 -19.62 -24.64 19.16
N GLY A 77 -18.37 -24.60 18.70
CA GLY A 77 -17.47 -25.75 18.67
C GLY A 77 -16.32 -25.73 19.66
N MET A 78 -16.10 -24.64 20.40
CA MET A 78 -14.97 -24.48 21.31
C MET A 78 -15.41 -24.04 22.71
N GLU A 79 -14.62 -24.42 23.72
CA GLU A 79 -14.85 -24.03 25.11
C GLU A 79 -14.00 -22.81 25.48
N PRO A 80 -14.58 -21.81 26.17
CA PRO A 80 -13.84 -20.64 26.60
C PRO A 80 -13.05 -20.94 27.89
N VAL A 81 -11.76 -20.59 27.92
CA VAL A 81 -10.87 -20.81 29.09
C VAL A 81 -10.43 -19.53 29.79
N LEU A 82 -10.62 -18.40 29.13
CA LEU A 82 -10.43 -17.07 29.68
C LEU A 82 -11.39 -16.13 28.98
N ALA A 83 -12.03 -15.25 29.73
CA ALA A 83 -12.65 -14.05 29.17
C ALA A 83 -12.41 -12.84 30.08
N ASN A 84 -11.84 -11.78 29.53
CA ASN A 84 -11.59 -10.51 30.23
C ASN A 84 -12.13 -9.35 29.37
N PRO A 85 -11.98 -8.07 29.78
CA PRO A 85 -12.52 -6.94 29.03
C PRO A 85 -12.08 -6.85 27.57
N VAL A 86 -10.91 -7.36 27.21
CA VAL A 86 -10.30 -7.23 25.87
C VAL A 86 -10.35 -8.53 25.07
N PHE A 87 -10.07 -9.66 25.72
CA PHE A 87 -9.84 -10.95 25.08
C PHE A 87 -10.82 -12.03 25.56
N VAL A 88 -11.09 -12.98 24.68
CA VAL A 88 -11.63 -14.29 25.03
C VAL A 88 -10.74 -15.35 24.39
N VAL A 89 -10.30 -16.33 25.17
CA VAL A 89 -9.48 -17.46 24.69
C VAL A 89 -10.36 -18.70 24.67
N PHE A 90 -10.45 -19.34 23.51
CA PHE A 90 -11.19 -20.58 23.28
C PHE A 90 -10.21 -21.73 23.02
N ARG A 91 -10.54 -22.95 23.46
CA ARG A 91 -9.82 -24.18 23.09
C ARG A 91 -10.80 -25.27 22.65
N GLN A 92 -10.29 -26.32 22.02
CA GLN A 92 -11.12 -27.49 21.72
C GLN A 92 -11.69 -28.11 23.02
N PRO A 93 -12.94 -28.62 23.00
CA PRO A 93 -13.60 -29.14 24.19
C PRO A 93 -12.78 -30.22 24.90
N GLN A 94 -12.73 -30.18 26.23
CA GLN A 94 -12.13 -31.21 27.08
C GLN A 94 -13.16 -31.78 28.06
N PRO A 95 -13.18 -33.11 28.32
CA PRO A 95 -14.22 -33.75 29.15
C PRO A 95 -14.32 -33.21 30.60
N GLU A 96 -13.29 -32.55 31.10
CA GLU A 96 -13.16 -32.12 32.51
C GLU A 96 -12.94 -30.61 32.65
N ALA A 97 -13.36 -29.80 31.67
CA ALA A 97 -13.23 -28.35 31.76
C ALA A 97 -14.12 -27.76 32.85
N ALA A 98 -13.53 -27.00 33.78
CA ALA A 98 -14.29 -26.24 34.76
C ALA A 98 -15.05 -25.09 34.05
N PRO A 99 -16.29 -24.78 34.47
CA PRO A 99 -17.04 -23.65 33.92
C PRO A 99 -16.33 -22.32 34.26
N LEU A 100 -16.47 -21.34 33.37
CA LEU A 100 -15.95 -20.00 33.64
C LEU A 100 -16.67 -19.32 34.80
N PRO A 101 -15.96 -18.45 35.57
CA PRO A 101 -16.61 -17.59 36.55
C PRO A 101 -17.70 -16.72 35.89
N PRO A 102 -18.82 -16.43 36.59
CA PRO A 102 -19.94 -15.67 36.01
C PRO A 102 -19.56 -14.30 35.41
N GLU A 103 -18.57 -13.63 36.01
CA GLU A 103 -18.03 -12.36 35.53
C GLU A 103 -17.34 -12.48 34.16
N GLN A 104 -16.72 -13.62 33.87
CA GLN A 104 -16.08 -13.90 32.59
C GLN A 104 -17.14 -14.27 31.53
N GLU A 105 -18.20 -14.95 31.90
CA GLU A 105 -19.29 -15.32 30.98
C GLU A 105 -19.95 -14.08 30.34
N ALA A 106 -20.08 -12.99 31.08
CA ALA A 106 -20.60 -11.72 30.57
C ALA A 106 -19.78 -11.17 29.37
N HIS A 107 -18.47 -11.43 29.35
CA HIS A 107 -17.60 -11.01 28.26
C HIS A 107 -17.80 -11.82 26.97
N ILE A 108 -18.33 -13.04 27.06
CA ILE A 108 -18.69 -13.88 25.92
C ILE A 108 -20.01 -13.39 25.29
N GLY A 109 -20.90 -12.79 26.09
CA GLY A 109 -22.14 -12.17 25.60
C GLY A 109 -21.91 -11.19 24.44
N VAL A 110 -20.85 -10.38 24.51
CA VAL A 110 -20.46 -9.44 23.45
C VAL A 110 -20.11 -10.14 22.13
N LEU A 111 -19.44 -11.29 22.21
CA LEU A 111 -19.09 -12.09 21.03
C LEU A 111 -20.35 -12.72 20.44
N ARG A 112 -21.26 -13.22 21.27
CA ARG A 112 -22.55 -13.79 20.82
C ARG A 112 -23.40 -12.74 20.15
N GLU A 113 -23.49 -11.53 20.71
CA GLU A 113 -24.20 -10.41 20.10
C GLU A 113 -23.61 -10.05 18.74
N PHE A 114 -22.28 -9.91 18.66
CA PHE A 114 -21.60 -9.67 17.39
C PHE A 114 -21.80 -10.81 16.39
N ALA A 115 -21.75 -12.07 16.80
CA ALA A 115 -21.96 -13.22 15.92
C ALA A 115 -23.42 -13.33 15.45
N ALA A 116 -24.38 -13.04 16.31
CA ALA A 116 -25.82 -13.14 16.03
C ALA A 116 -26.33 -11.99 15.16
N GLY A 117 -25.69 -10.82 15.21
CA GLY A 117 -26.08 -9.68 14.37
C GLY A 117 -26.20 -10.10 12.91
N ALA A 118 -27.34 -9.79 12.29
CA ALA A 118 -27.57 -10.10 10.89
C ALA A 118 -26.51 -9.40 10.03
N ASP A 119 -26.03 -10.11 8.99
CA ASP A 119 -25.40 -9.51 7.82
C ASP A 119 -26.49 -8.72 7.10
N THR A 120 -26.98 -7.65 7.73
CA THR A 120 -28.04 -6.85 7.13
C THR A 120 -27.33 -6.14 5.99
N PRO A 121 -27.54 -6.54 4.72
CA PRO A 121 -26.86 -5.89 3.63
C PRO A 121 -27.31 -4.44 3.71
N ARG A 122 -26.38 -3.53 4.01
CA ARG A 122 -26.70 -2.11 4.04
C ARG A 122 -26.86 -1.67 2.59
N ARG A 123 -27.99 -1.99 1.97
CA ARG A 123 -28.45 -1.29 0.77
C ARG A 123 -28.87 0.10 1.22
N VAL A 124 -27.91 0.99 1.33
CA VAL A 124 -28.21 2.39 1.60
C VAL A 124 -28.63 3.02 0.28
N SER A 125 -29.94 3.17 0.10
CA SER A 125 -30.46 3.98 -0.99
C SER A 125 -30.11 5.45 -0.71
N GLY A 126 -29.28 6.05 -1.57
CA GLY A 126 -29.17 7.51 -1.67
C GLY A 126 -27.85 8.14 -1.22
N ALA A 127 -27.05 7.48 -0.37
CA ALA A 127 -25.72 7.97 0.01
C ALA A 127 -24.64 6.95 -0.42
N LYS A 128 -23.75 7.36 -1.33
CA LYS A 128 -22.72 6.50 -1.92
C LYS A 128 -21.34 6.88 -1.35
N ARG A 129 -21.02 6.44 -0.13
CA ARG A 129 -19.67 6.65 0.43
C ARG A 129 -18.70 5.59 -0.08
N ALA A 130 -17.48 6.00 -0.44
CA ALA A 130 -16.37 5.08 -0.70
C ALA A 130 -15.30 5.19 0.40
N ALA A 131 -14.75 4.06 0.82
CA ALA A 131 -13.55 3.97 1.64
C ALA A 131 -12.34 3.67 0.76
N ILE A 132 -11.34 4.56 0.77
CA ILE A 132 -10.10 4.41 0.02
C ILE A 132 -9.00 3.95 0.98
N VAL A 133 -8.75 2.65 0.99
CA VAL A 133 -7.69 1.98 1.75
C VAL A 133 -6.38 2.15 0.99
N SER A 134 -5.42 2.84 1.59
CA SER A 134 -4.17 3.21 0.93
C SER A 134 -3.11 3.66 1.94
N ALA A 135 -1.92 4.00 1.45
CA ALA A 135 -0.89 4.67 2.24
C ALA A 135 -1.05 6.21 2.26
N TYR A 136 -2.25 6.75 2.01
CA TYR A 136 -2.50 8.19 2.01
C TYR A 136 -2.10 8.84 3.34
N GLY A 137 -1.30 9.91 3.26
CA GLY A 137 -0.84 10.70 4.40
C GLY A 137 0.20 10.01 5.30
N VAL A 138 0.54 8.75 5.04
CA VAL A 138 1.60 8.00 5.75
C VAL A 138 2.76 7.60 4.84
N GLY A 139 2.50 7.49 3.54
CA GLY A 139 3.47 7.16 2.51
C GLY A 139 4.18 8.37 1.93
N ASN A 140 4.61 8.24 0.67
CA ASN A 140 5.19 9.34 -0.12
C ASN A 140 4.11 10.04 -0.95
N VAL A 141 4.43 11.21 -1.53
CA VAL A 141 3.46 11.96 -2.36
C VAL A 141 2.89 11.17 -3.55
N GLY A 142 3.62 10.15 -4.01
CA GLY A 142 3.13 9.25 -5.04
C GLY A 142 2.06 8.28 -4.55
N ASP A 143 2.16 7.83 -3.29
CA ASP A 143 1.09 7.06 -2.65
C ASP A 143 -0.16 7.94 -2.47
N ASP A 144 0.02 9.23 -2.16
CA ASP A 144 -1.08 10.19 -2.13
C ASP A 144 -1.70 10.39 -3.52
N ALA A 145 -0.89 10.41 -4.58
CA ALA A 145 -1.35 10.56 -5.96
C ALA A 145 -2.23 9.41 -6.43
N VAL A 146 -1.82 8.16 -6.18
CA VAL A 146 -2.65 6.98 -6.52
C VAL A 146 -3.91 6.90 -5.66
N SER A 147 -3.85 7.32 -4.40
CA SER A 147 -5.00 7.39 -3.50
C SER A 147 -6.02 8.43 -3.98
N LEU A 148 -5.55 9.62 -4.35
CA LEU A 148 -6.39 10.67 -4.92
C LEU A 148 -7.02 10.21 -6.25
N SER A 149 -6.26 9.52 -7.10
CA SER A 149 -6.76 9.00 -8.37
C SER A 149 -7.91 8.01 -8.14
N GLY A 150 -7.74 7.04 -7.24
CA GLY A 150 -8.82 6.12 -6.86
C GLY A 150 -10.04 6.82 -6.27
N ALA A 151 -9.83 7.83 -5.43
CA ALA A 151 -10.91 8.67 -4.89
C ALA A 151 -11.69 9.41 -5.98
N LEU A 152 -11.00 9.99 -6.97
CA LEU A 152 -11.64 10.70 -8.07
C LEU A 152 -12.37 9.72 -9.01
N MET A 153 -11.83 8.52 -9.25
CA MET A 153 -12.53 7.46 -9.97
C MET A 153 -13.79 7.00 -9.24
N ALA A 154 -13.71 6.80 -7.92
CA ALA A 154 -14.87 6.48 -7.09
C ALA A 154 -15.96 7.55 -7.21
N LYS A 155 -15.57 8.84 -7.20
CA LYS A 155 -16.51 9.95 -7.45
C LYS A 155 -17.14 9.88 -8.84
N ALA A 156 -16.34 9.59 -9.86
CA ALA A 156 -16.82 9.50 -11.25
C ALA A 156 -17.85 8.37 -11.45
N VAL A 157 -17.74 7.27 -10.71
CA VAL A 157 -18.73 6.16 -10.73
C VAL A 157 -19.92 6.38 -9.78
N GLY A 158 -20.00 7.56 -9.16
CA GLY A 158 -21.17 8.03 -8.42
C GLY A 158 -21.01 8.04 -6.90
N CYS A 159 -19.84 7.78 -6.33
CA CYS A 159 -19.62 7.98 -4.89
C CYS A 159 -19.59 9.46 -4.54
N THR A 160 -20.49 9.93 -3.68
CA THR A 160 -20.60 11.35 -3.31
C THR A 160 -19.64 11.74 -2.20
N GLU A 161 -19.28 10.78 -1.34
CA GLU A 161 -18.40 10.98 -0.20
C GLU A 161 -17.21 10.03 -0.27
N ILE A 162 -16.02 10.56 0.03
CA ILE A 162 -14.78 9.79 0.07
C ILE A 162 -14.22 9.86 1.48
N THR A 163 -13.89 8.69 2.03
CA THR A 163 -13.12 8.58 3.26
C THR A 163 -11.80 7.88 2.93
N TYR A 164 -10.68 8.59 3.10
CA TYR A 164 -9.37 7.95 3.08
C TYR A 164 -9.17 7.21 4.38
N THR A 165 -8.79 5.95 4.27
CA THR A 165 -8.42 5.11 5.40
C THR A 165 -6.98 4.69 5.21
N GLY A 166 -6.12 5.10 6.15
CA GLY A 166 -4.74 4.64 6.17
C GLY A 166 -4.63 3.15 6.55
N PRO A 167 -3.40 2.65 6.72
CA PRO A 167 -3.14 1.37 7.38
C PRO A 167 -3.90 1.30 8.72
N ALA A 168 -4.47 0.14 9.04
CA ALA A 168 -5.33 -0.10 10.20
C ALA A 168 -6.65 0.72 10.25
N GLY A 169 -7.07 1.31 9.13
CA GLY A 169 -8.33 2.04 9.05
C GLY A 169 -9.57 1.17 9.31
N ARG A 170 -10.51 1.70 10.11
CA ARG A 170 -11.74 0.99 10.49
C ARG A 170 -12.87 1.19 9.49
N VAL A 171 -12.71 0.58 8.31
CA VAL A 171 -13.69 0.67 7.20
C VAL A 171 -15.12 0.32 7.66
N HIS A 172 -15.23 -0.62 8.59
CA HIS A 172 -16.49 -1.09 9.14
C HIS A 172 -17.23 -0.11 10.07
N ASP A 173 -16.56 0.94 10.55
CA ASP A 173 -17.18 1.98 11.38
C ASP A 173 -17.79 3.08 10.52
N LEU A 174 -17.60 3.02 9.19
CA LEU A 174 -18.14 4.00 8.26
C LEU A 174 -19.63 3.74 8.00
N PRO A 175 -20.52 4.70 8.31
CA PRO A 175 -21.90 4.62 7.87
C PRO A 175 -22.00 4.71 6.35
N ASP A 176 -23.07 4.13 5.80
CA ASP A 176 -23.49 4.32 4.41
C ASP A 176 -22.45 4.01 3.33
N LEU A 177 -21.56 3.08 3.67
CA LEU A 177 -20.50 2.62 2.80
C LEU A 177 -21.08 1.80 1.62
N SER A 178 -20.72 2.20 0.41
CA SER A 178 -21.17 1.60 -0.85
C SER A 178 -20.03 1.04 -1.70
N LEU A 179 -18.78 1.33 -1.32
CA LEU A 179 -17.60 0.84 -2.02
C LEU A 179 -16.41 0.79 -1.06
N VAL A 180 -15.66 -0.31 -1.07
CA VAL A 180 -14.34 -0.41 -0.44
C VAL A 180 -13.29 -0.56 -1.52
N MET A 181 -12.26 0.28 -1.50
CA MET A 181 -11.23 0.25 -2.53
C MET A 181 -9.85 0.24 -1.91
N VAL A 182 -9.02 -0.73 -2.27
CA VAL A 182 -7.56 -0.68 -2.07
C VAL A 182 -6.96 -0.01 -3.31
N SER A 183 -6.43 1.20 -3.14
CA SER A 183 -6.06 2.07 -4.27
C SER A 183 -4.56 2.19 -4.49
N GLY A 184 -4.08 1.58 -5.57
CA GLY A 184 -2.75 1.75 -6.17
C GLY A 184 -1.57 1.52 -5.23
N GLY A 185 -0.38 1.90 -5.69
CA GLY A 185 0.85 1.85 -4.89
C GLY A 185 1.45 0.44 -4.80
N GLY A 186 2.63 0.33 -4.20
CA GLY A 186 3.29 -0.95 -3.97
C GLY A 186 2.86 -1.59 -2.65
N LEU A 187 1.57 -1.83 -2.43
CA LEU A 187 1.06 -2.16 -1.09
C LEU A 187 1.14 -3.65 -0.75
N ILE A 188 1.32 -4.51 -1.76
CA ILE A 188 1.33 -5.96 -1.59
C ILE A 188 2.76 -6.43 -1.29
N TYR A 189 3.05 -6.59 0.00
CA TYR A 189 4.26 -7.25 0.49
C TYR A 189 4.01 -7.95 1.82
N ASP A 190 4.82 -8.97 2.11
CA ASP A 190 4.70 -9.76 3.35
C ASP A 190 5.95 -9.72 4.24
N ARG A 191 6.92 -8.87 3.91
CA ARG A 191 8.11 -8.64 4.74
C ARG A 191 8.36 -7.16 4.99
N ASP A 192 8.82 -6.85 6.20
CA ASP A 192 9.28 -5.52 6.56
C ASP A 192 10.66 -5.23 5.94
N TYR A 193 11.17 -4.01 6.17
CA TYR A 193 12.49 -3.59 5.68
C TYR A 193 13.67 -4.39 6.29
N GLN A 194 13.43 -5.19 7.33
CA GLN A 194 14.40 -6.08 7.95
C GLN A 194 14.25 -7.53 7.44
N GLY A 195 13.32 -7.79 6.52
CA GLY A 195 13.05 -9.10 5.96
C GLY A 195 12.22 -10.02 6.85
N ARG A 196 11.63 -9.51 7.94
CA ARG A 196 10.75 -10.26 8.86
C ARG A 196 9.31 -10.24 8.35
N PRO A 197 8.48 -11.26 8.64
CA PRO A 197 7.07 -11.24 8.26
C PRO A 197 6.34 -9.98 8.75
N ASP A 198 5.67 -9.27 7.84
CA ASP A 198 4.89 -8.07 8.12
C ASP A 198 3.39 -8.38 8.05
N VAL A 199 2.91 -9.06 9.09
CA VAL A 199 1.51 -9.52 9.19
C VAL A 199 0.54 -8.36 9.27
N GLU A 200 0.93 -7.26 9.89
CA GLU A 200 0.11 -6.05 9.96
C GLU A 200 -0.12 -5.47 8.56
N ASN A 201 0.93 -5.38 7.72
CA ASN A 201 0.78 -4.91 6.35
C ASN A 201 -0.19 -5.78 5.53
N ILE A 202 -0.06 -7.11 5.64
CA ILE A 202 -1.00 -8.04 5.00
C ILE A 202 -2.43 -7.76 5.47
N GLY A 203 -2.64 -7.65 6.79
CA GLY A 203 -3.95 -7.38 7.38
C GLY A 203 -4.54 -6.05 6.94
N ASN A 204 -3.71 -5.02 6.80
CA ASN A 204 -4.13 -3.67 6.38
C ASN A 204 -4.85 -3.64 5.03
N TYR A 205 -4.47 -4.52 4.09
CA TYR A 205 -5.02 -4.52 2.73
C TYR A 205 -5.93 -5.71 2.42
N THR A 206 -5.90 -6.78 3.21
CA THR A 206 -6.79 -7.93 3.05
C THR A 206 -8.05 -7.85 3.92
N THR A 207 -7.94 -7.34 5.15
CA THR A 207 -9.08 -7.24 6.08
C THR A 207 -10.21 -6.36 5.54
N PRO A 208 -9.95 -5.19 4.94
CA PRO A 208 -11.04 -4.38 4.37
C PRO A 208 -11.84 -5.10 3.29
N LEU A 209 -11.21 -5.96 2.48
CA LEU A 209 -11.87 -6.74 1.44
C LEU A 209 -12.79 -7.81 2.05
N ALA A 210 -12.30 -8.52 3.07
CA ALA A 210 -13.10 -9.49 3.81
C ALA A 210 -14.31 -8.83 4.48
N VAL A 211 -14.11 -7.66 5.10
CA VAL A 211 -15.19 -6.87 5.71
C VAL A 211 -16.21 -6.44 4.65
N ALA A 212 -15.77 -5.94 3.50
CA ALA A 212 -16.66 -5.53 2.41
C ALA A 212 -17.53 -6.71 1.95
N ARG A 213 -16.92 -7.87 1.74
CA ARG A 213 -17.60 -9.11 1.37
C ARG A 213 -18.68 -9.50 2.39
N GLU A 214 -18.34 -9.50 3.68
CA GLU A 214 -19.28 -9.82 4.76
C GLU A 214 -20.46 -8.84 4.81
N MET A 215 -20.22 -7.57 4.50
CA MET A 215 -21.25 -6.53 4.47
C MET A 215 -22.06 -6.51 3.15
N GLY A 216 -21.71 -7.32 2.16
CA GLY A 216 -22.30 -7.28 0.83
C GLY A 216 -22.02 -5.97 0.08
N ILE A 217 -20.89 -5.33 0.37
CA ILE A 217 -20.44 -4.08 -0.25
C ILE A 217 -19.45 -4.41 -1.37
N PRO A 218 -19.64 -3.85 -2.58
CA PRO A 218 -18.66 -3.99 -3.66
C PRO A 218 -17.26 -3.56 -3.23
N SER A 219 -16.26 -4.31 -3.69
CA SER A 219 -14.86 -4.08 -3.36
C SER A 219 -13.95 -4.14 -4.57
N ALA A 220 -12.96 -3.24 -4.60
CA ALA A 220 -11.99 -3.15 -5.68
C ALA A 220 -10.55 -3.06 -5.17
N VAL A 221 -9.62 -3.62 -5.92
CA VAL A 221 -8.17 -3.43 -5.79
C VAL A 221 -7.70 -2.88 -7.12
N LEU A 222 -7.29 -1.60 -7.17
CA LEU A 222 -7.03 -0.91 -8.44
C LEU A 222 -5.56 -0.56 -8.63
N GLY A 223 -4.99 -0.89 -9.80
CA GLY A 223 -3.64 -0.50 -10.22
C GLY A 223 -2.56 -0.87 -9.20
N ILE A 224 -2.73 -2.00 -8.50
CA ILE A 224 -1.89 -2.38 -7.38
C ILE A 224 -0.53 -2.88 -7.86
N GLY A 225 0.51 -2.60 -7.08
CA GLY A 225 1.84 -3.15 -7.26
C GLY A 225 2.24 -4.13 -6.18
N VAL A 226 3.02 -5.15 -6.57
CA VAL A 226 3.55 -6.18 -5.69
C VAL A 226 5.03 -5.90 -5.43
N GLN A 227 5.38 -5.69 -4.16
CA GLN A 227 6.77 -5.50 -3.73
C GLN A 227 7.44 -6.80 -3.27
N GLY A 228 6.65 -7.86 -3.01
CA GLY A 228 7.19 -9.20 -2.78
C GLY A 228 6.33 -10.04 -1.84
N ILE A 229 5.99 -11.25 -2.27
CA ILE A 229 5.29 -12.25 -1.45
C ILE A 229 6.25 -13.42 -1.28
N HIS A 230 6.92 -13.49 -0.13
CA HIS A 230 8.08 -14.34 0.12
C HIS A 230 7.87 -15.36 1.25
N THR A 231 6.69 -15.41 1.84
CA THR A 231 6.34 -16.30 2.95
C THR A 231 5.09 -17.10 2.59
N ALA A 232 5.00 -18.33 3.10
CA ALA A 232 3.80 -19.16 2.90
C ALA A 232 2.56 -18.51 3.53
N LEU A 233 2.73 -17.87 4.69
CA LEU A 233 1.69 -17.11 5.38
C LEU A 233 1.18 -15.95 4.53
N GLY A 234 2.09 -15.12 4.00
CA GLY A 234 1.74 -14.00 3.13
C GLY A 234 1.05 -14.46 1.86
N ALA A 235 1.53 -15.54 1.23
CA ALA A 235 0.88 -16.12 0.06
C ALA A 235 -0.54 -16.59 0.37
N ALA A 236 -0.76 -17.32 1.45
CA ALA A 236 -2.09 -17.80 1.84
C ALA A 236 -3.04 -16.64 2.17
N ALA A 237 -2.56 -15.65 2.92
CA ALA A 237 -3.34 -14.48 3.32
C ALA A 237 -3.73 -13.61 2.12
N TYR A 238 -2.78 -13.26 1.25
CA TYR A 238 -3.09 -12.50 0.04
C TYR A 238 -3.98 -13.28 -0.93
N ARG A 239 -3.76 -14.60 -1.11
CA ARG A 239 -4.66 -15.42 -1.91
C ARG A 239 -6.09 -15.36 -1.37
N HIS A 240 -6.27 -15.54 -0.06
CA HIS A 240 -7.58 -15.51 0.55
C HIS A 240 -8.24 -14.13 0.47
N GLY A 241 -7.52 -13.07 0.84
CA GLY A 241 -8.04 -11.71 0.89
C GLY A 241 -8.33 -11.12 -0.49
N LEU A 242 -7.40 -11.23 -1.43
CA LEU A 242 -7.58 -10.70 -2.79
C LEU A 242 -8.63 -11.46 -3.60
N ALA A 243 -8.89 -12.74 -3.28
CA ALA A 243 -9.99 -13.49 -3.87
C ALA A 243 -11.38 -12.98 -3.45
N GLN A 244 -11.48 -12.15 -2.40
CA GLN A 244 -12.75 -11.54 -1.99
C GLN A 244 -13.11 -10.29 -2.79
N ALA A 245 -12.15 -9.70 -3.52
CA ALA A 245 -12.39 -8.48 -4.29
C ALA A 245 -13.24 -8.75 -5.53
N ASP A 246 -14.25 -7.91 -5.77
CA ASP A 246 -15.10 -7.99 -6.98
C ASP A 246 -14.34 -7.53 -8.23
N LEU A 247 -13.37 -6.64 -8.06
CA LEU A 247 -12.44 -6.19 -9.09
C LEU A 247 -11.01 -6.17 -8.56
N LEU A 248 -10.07 -6.69 -9.34
CA LEU A 248 -8.65 -6.62 -9.04
C LEU A 248 -7.87 -6.31 -10.32
N THR A 249 -7.10 -5.22 -10.32
CA THR A 249 -6.24 -4.82 -11.42
C THR A 249 -4.83 -4.49 -10.91
N VAL A 250 -3.84 -4.71 -11.78
CA VAL A 250 -2.42 -4.44 -11.49
C VAL A 250 -1.86 -3.42 -12.47
N ARG A 251 -0.71 -2.84 -12.13
CA ARG A 251 -0.09 -1.76 -12.92
C ARG A 251 1.02 -2.20 -13.88
N ASP A 252 1.63 -3.37 -13.67
CA ASP A 252 2.71 -3.88 -14.52
C ASP A 252 2.63 -5.40 -14.73
N THR A 253 3.26 -5.92 -15.78
CA THR A 253 3.15 -7.34 -16.15
C THR A 253 3.84 -8.27 -15.15
N GLY A 254 4.82 -7.76 -14.39
CA GLY A 254 5.45 -8.52 -13.32
C GLY A 254 4.49 -8.73 -12.15
N ASP A 255 3.80 -7.67 -11.75
CA ASP A 255 2.74 -7.73 -10.74
C ASP A 255 1.59 -8.65 -11.19
N GLN A 256 1.21 -8.60 -12.47
CA GLN A 256 0.22 -9.49 -13.08
C GLN A 256 0.63 -10.96 -12.94
N ALA A 257 1.81 -11.33 -13.42
CA ALA A 257 2.27 -12.71 -13.37
C ALA A 257 2.29 -13.27 -11.94
N VAL A 258 2.74 -12.47 -10.97
CA VAL A 258 2.76 -12.86 -9.55
C VAL A 258 1.35 -13.12 -9.03
N LEU A 259 0.39 -12.23 -9.30
CA LEU A 259 -0.98 -12.39 -8.78
C LEU A 259 -1.77 -13.46 -9.54
N GLU A 260 -1.57 -13.64 -10.84
CA GLU A 260 -2.18 -14.74 -11.61
C GLU A 260 -1.70 -16.10 -11.11
N GLN A 261 -0.40 -16.24 -10.85
CA GLN A 261 0.15 -17.43 -10.24
C GLN A 261 -0.41 -17.66 -8.83
N LEU A 262 -0.55 -16.59 -8.03
CA LEU A 262 -1.05 -16.68 -6.67
C LEU A 262 -2.53 -17.09 -6.60
N LEU A 263 -3.35 -16.53 -7.48
CA LEU A 263 -4.82 -16.63 -7.47
C LEU A 263 -5.36 -17.73 -8.39
N GLY A 264 -4.58 -18.21 -9.35
CA GLY A 264 -5.02 -19.21 -10.34
C GLY A 264 -6.08 -18.68 -11.31
N ARG A 265 -6.10 -17.36 -11.56
CA ARG A 265 -7.03 -16.70 -12.50
C ARG A 265 -6.35 -15.52 -13.16
N GLU A 266 -6.86 -15.10 -14.32
CA GLU A 266 -6.41 -13.89 -15.01
C GLU A 266 -6.63 -12.64 -14.15
N VAL A 267 -5.68 -11.71 -14.22
CA VAL A 267 -5.70 -10.44 -13.52
C VAL A 267 -5.55 -9.30 -14.54
N PRO A 268 -6.58 -8.46 -14.74
CA PRO A 268 -6.50 -7.34 -15.67
C PRO A 268 -5.30 -6.42 -15.43
N LEU A 269 -4.51 -6.22 -16.49
CA LEU A 269 -3.39 -5.30 -16.52
C LEU A 269 -3.86 -3.90 -16.94
N THR A 270 -3.50 -2.91 -16.14
CA THR A 270 -3.73 -1.48 -16.42
C THR A 270 -2.41 -0.72 -16.39
N ALA A 271 -2.43 0.56 -15.99
CA ALA A 271 -1.24 1.32 -15.64
C ALA A 271 -1.37 1.85 -14.21
N ASP A 272 -0.28 2.41 -13.68
CA ASP A 272 -0.31 3.04 -12.37
C ASP A 272 -1.35 4.17 -12.32
N LEU A 273 -2.15 4.22 -11.26
CA LEU A 273 -3.27 5.15 -11.16
C LEU A 273 -2.83 6.63 -11.22
N ALA A 274 -1.59 6.95 -10.87
CA ALA A 274 -1.08 8.33 -10.96
C ALA A 274 -1.09 8.86 -12.40
N PHE A 275 -1.04 8.01 -13.43
CA PHE A 275 -1.20 8.44 -14.83
C PHE A 275 -2.60 9.00 -15.12
N ALA A 276 -3.63 8.63 -14.36
CA ALA A 276 -4.99 9.14 -14.57
C ALA A 276 -5.20 10.57 -14.04
N LEU A 277 -4.29 11.09 -13.20
CA LEU A 277 -4.47 12.39 -12.54
C LEU A 277 -4.80 13.55 -13.50
N PRO A 278 -4.11 13.76 -14.64
CA PRO A 278 -4.42 14.88 -15.52
C PRO A 278 -5.84 14.87 -16.07
N SER A 279 -6.40 13.68 -16.27
CA SER A 279 -7.76 13.47 -16.80
C SER A 279 -8.83 13.59 -15.72
N LEU A 280 -8.48 13.32 -14.46
CA LEU A 280 -9.41 13.33 -13.32
C LEU A 280 -9.46 14.68 -12.60
N LEU A 281 -8.38 15.46 -12.67
CA LEU A 281 -8.31 16.77 -12.03
C LEU A 281 -9.08 17.81 -12.86
N PRO A 282 -9.74 18.78 -12.19
CA PRO A 282 -10.27 19.93 -12.90
C PRO A 282 -9.14 20.65 -13.66
N ALA A 283 -9.50 21.30 -14.77
CA ALA A 283 -8.55 22.09 -15.54
C ALA A 283 -7.75 23.03 -14.60
N PRO A 284 -6.43 23.12 -14.73
CA PRO A 284 -5.60 23.86 -13.80
C PRO A 284 -6.05 25.33 -13.74
N ALA A 285 -6.38 25.80 -12.53
CA ALA A 285 -6.96 27.13 -12.30
C ALA A 285 -6.03 28.30 -12.68
N ALA A 286 -4.71 28.07 -12.69
CA ALA A 286 -3.69 28.94 -13.27
C ALA A 286 -2.39 28.14 -13.37
N ARG A 287 -1.63 28.31 -14.46
CA ARG A 287 -0.26 27.79 -14.51
C ARG A 287 0.58 28.56 -13.51
N LEU A 288 1.45 27.86 -12.77
CA LEU A 288 2.47 28.54 -11.98
C LEU A 288 3.39 29.31 -12.94
N HIS A 289 3.26 30.64 -12.96
CA HIS A 289 4.05 31.50 -13.84
C HIS A 289 5.47 31.63 -13.29
N ARG A 290 6.45 31.22 -14.07
CA ARG A 290 7.86 31.55 -13.84
C ARG A 290 8.21 32.84 -14.56
N PRO A 291 9.08 33.69 -13.98
CA PRO A 291 9.62 34.86 -14.69
C PRO A 291 10.23 34.45 -16.03
N LEU A 292 10.03 35.27 -17.07
CA LEU A 292 10.53 34.97 -18.43
C LEU A 292 12.06 34.89 -18.51
N ASP A 293 12.74 35.54 -17.57
CA ASP A 293 14.20 35.59 -17.43
C ASP A 293 14.76 34.53 -16.46
N ALA A 294 13.90 33.70 -15.85
CA ALA A 294 14.35 32.63 -14.97
C ALA A 294 15.08 31.53 -15.76
N LYS A 295 16.14 30.96 -15.16
CA LYS A 295 16.79 29.76 -15.70
C LYS A 295 15.77 28.62 -15.87
N PRO A 296 15.94 27.71 -16.85
CA PRO A 296 15.11 26.51 -16.91
C PRO A 296 15.20 25.70 -15.61
N LEU A 297 14.11 25.05 -15.21
CA LEU A 297 14.05 24.32 -13.94
C LEU A 297 14.48 22.86 -14.15
N ALA A 298 15.41 22.40 -13.33
CA ALA A 298 15.75 20.99 -13.15
C ALA A 298 15.27 20.50 -11.79
N ILE A 299 14.49 19.43 -11.78
CA ILE A 299 14.01 18.76 -10.56
C ILE A 299 14.86 17.51 -10.31
N LEU A 300 15.35 17.37 -9.07
CA LEU A 300 16.01 16.17 -8.58
C LEU A 300 15.09 15.46 -7.57
N ALA A 301 14.60 14.27 -7.93
CA ALA A 301 13.68 13.45 -7.15
C ALA A 301 14.23 12.03 -6.95
N LEU A 302 15.37 11.91 -6.28
CA LEU A 302 16.05 10.65 -5.99
C LEU A 302 15.75 10.15 -4.56
N ALA A 303 15.68 8.84 -4.36
CA ALA A 303 15.56 8.25 -3.02
C ALA A 303 16.78 8.60 -2.14
N GLY A 304 16.56 8.86 -0.85
CA GLY A 304 17.58 9.24 0.13
C GLY A 304 18.65 8.18 0.39
N SER A 305 18.42 6.96 -0.09
CA SER A 305 19.42 5.91 -0.24
C SER A 305 19.19 5.17 -1.55
N MET A 306 20.27 4.75 -2.19
CA MET A 306 20.26 3.90 -3.38
C MET A 306 21.44 2.95 -3.32
N GLY A 307 21.20 1.67 -3.58
CA GLY A 307 22.28 0.70 -3.77
C GLY A 307 23.16 1.09 -4.96
N GLY A 308 24.43 0.67 -4.93
CA GLY A 308 25.43 0.99 -5.96
C GLY A 308 26.24 2.27 -5.68
N PHE A 309 25.89 3.03 -4.63
CA PHE A 309 26.63 4.22 -4.20
C PHE A 309 27.55 3.98 -2.99
N ASP A 310 27.51 2.78 -2.41
CA ASP A 310 28.22 2.43 -1.16
C ASP A 310 29.75 2.46 -1.32
N GLY A 311 30.25 2.30 -2.55
CA GLY A 311 31.68 2.36 -2.86
C GLY A 311 32.22 3.74 -3.25
N MET A 312 31.36 4.75 -3.38
CA MET A 312 31.81 6.09 -3.74
C MET A 312 32.35 6.86 -2.53
N PRO A 313 33.49 7.56 -2.65
CA PRO A 313 33.95 8.47 -1.60
C PRO A 313 32.89 9.51 -1.23
N GLY A 314 32.38 9.44 0.00
CA GLY A 314 31.28 10.29 0.51
C GLY A 314 29.86 9.85 0.10
N GLY A 315 29.75 8.72 -0.58
CA GLY A 315 28.50 8.02 -0.86
C GLY A 315 27.50 8.81 -1.72
N PHE A 316 26.23 8.44 -1.59
CA PHE A 316 25.11 8.98 -2.37
C PHE A 316 24.94 10.51 -2.22
N ALA A 317 25.15 11.06 -1.02
CA ALA A 317 25.03 12.49 -0.78
C ALA A 317 26.04 13.31 -1.60
N THR A 318 27.30 12.85 -1.68
CA THR A 318 28.34 13.50 -2.50
C THR A 318 28.01 13.44 -3.98
N PHE A 319 27.50 12.30 -4.46
CA PHE A 319 27.02 12.18 -5.84
C PHE A 319 25.93 13.21 -6.14
N LEU A 320 24.91 13.29 -5.29
CA LEU A 320 23.80 14.21 -5.46
C LEU A 320 24.23 15.68 -5.40
N GLN A 321 25.19 16.03 -4.52
CA GLN A 321 25.80 17.36 -4.49
C GLN A 321 26.50 17.71 -5.81
N ARG A 322 27.32 16.80 -6.35
CA ARG A 322 28.02 17.02 -7.62
C ARG A 322 27.04 17.18 -8.78
N LEU A 323 25.99 16.36 -8.82
CA LEU A 323 24.93 16.45 -9.83
C LEU A 323 24.20 17.80 -9.75
N ALA A 324 23.79 18.23 -8.56
CA ALA A 324 23.14 19.51 -8.34
C ALA A 324 24.04 20.68 -8.76
N MET A 325 25.33 20.68 -8.38
CA MET A 325 26.28 21.71 -8.77
C MET A 325 26.51 21.77 -10.29
N ALA A 326 26.59 20.61 -10.95
CA ALA A 326 26.73 20.55 -12.41
C ALA A 326 25.52 21.15 -13.12
N LEU A 327 24.30 20.81 -12.66
CA LEU A 327 23.05 21.36 -13.20
C LEU A 327 22.89 22.86 -12.95
N SER A 328 23.30 23.37 -11.78
CA SER A 328 23.17 24.80 -11.43
C SER A 328 23.89 25.76 -12.41
N ARG A 329 24.81 25.25 -13.22
CA ARG A 329 25.46 26.01 -14.31
C ARG A 329 24.45 26.45 -15.38
N THR A 330 23.45 25.62 -15.67
CA THR A 330 22.49 25.85 -16.77
C THR A 330 21.04 25.96 -16.29
N HIS A 331 20.70 25.42 -15.11
CA HIS A 331 19.35 25.34 -14.59
C HIS A 331 19.23 26.01 -13.21
N GLU A 332 18.01 26.39 -12.84
CA GLU A 332 17.61 26.46 -11.45
C GLU A 332 17.38 25.03 -10.96
N VAL A 333 17.99 24.64 -9.84
CA VAL A 333 17.93 23.28 -9.33
C VAL A 333 17.03 23.23 -8.10
N VAL A 334 16.05 22.33 -8.11
CA VAL A 334 15.19 22.05 -6.96
C VAL A 334 15.24 20.57 -6.60
N LEU A 335 15.58 20.29 -5.35
CA LEU A 335 15.45 18.98 -4.75
C LEU A 335 13.99 18.78 -4.33
N ALA A 336 13.31 17.82 -4.96
CA ALA A 336 11.92 17.48 -4.69
C ALA A 336 11.84 16.26 -3.74
N GLN A 337 11.66 16.52 -2.45
CA GLN A 337 11.60 15.50 -1.42
C GLN A 337 10.25 14.77 -1.49
N HIS A 338 10.26 13.49 -1.89
CA HIS A 338 9.05 12.67 -2.02
C HIS A 338 8.62 12.05 -0.69
N ALA A 339 9.58 11.68 0.15
CA ALA A 339 9.36 10.93 1.38
C ALA A 339 10.21 11.44 2.55
N THR A 340 9.92 10.99 3.77
CA THR A 340 10.60 11.46 4.99
C THR A 340 12.04 10.98 5.10
N ASP A 341 12.35 9.79 4.58
CA ASP A 341 13.69 9.20 4.48
C ASP A 341 14.64 10.03 3.60
N ASP A 342 14.12 10.78 2.62
CA ASP A 342 14.88 11.71 1.78
C ASP A 342 15.41 12.93 2.58
N ALA A 343 14.72 13.33 3.64
CA ALA A 343 14.83 14.66 4.25
C ALA A 343 16.23 15.00 4.76
N ARG A 344 16.97 14.00 5.24
CA ARG A 344 18.34 14.22 5.75
C ARG A 344 19.29 14.57 4.60
N VAL A 345 19.34 13.73 3.57
CA VAL A 345 20.24 13.91 2.43
C VAL A 345 19.88 15.19 1.66
N TYR A 346 18.59 15.46 1.49
CA TYR A 346 18.13 16.63 0.74
C TYR A 346 18.49 17.95 1.44
N ARG A 347 18.31 18.04 2.76
CA ARG A 347 18.76 19.22 3.52
C ARG A 347 20.27 19.40 3.45
N GLN A 348 21.04 18.32 3.55
CA GLN A 348 22.49 18.38 3.41
C GLN A 348 22.90 18.90 2.02
N VAL A 349 22.29 18.40 0.95
CA VAL A 349 22.61 18.84 -0.42
C VAL A 349 22.15 20.28 -0.67
N ALA A 350 20.94 20.65 -0.26
CA ALA A 350 20.42 22.01 -0.39
C ALA A 350 21.35 23.03 0.27
N THR A 351 21.76 22.78 1.52
CA THR A 351 22.70 23.65 2.25
C THR A 351 24.05 23.75 1.55
N ALA A 352 24.58 22.63 1.03
CA ALA A 352 25.91 22.61 0.41
C ALA A 352 25.95 23.27 -0.98
N THR A 353 24.82 23.27 -1.72
CA THR A 353 24.77 23.66 -3.13
C THR A 353 23.96 24.92 -3.40
N GLY A 354 23.17 25.37 -2.43
CA GLY A 354 22.19 26.46 -2.60
C GLY A 354 20.95 26.07 -3.42
N ALA A 355 20.79 24.78 -3.76
CA ALA A 355 19.61 24.30 -4.47
C ALA A 355 18.32 24.52 -3.66
N GLY A 356 17.22 24.82 -4.36
CA GLY A 356 15.91 24.89 -3.73
C GLY A 356 15.49 23.54 -3.16
N LEU A 357 14.66 23.56 -2.11
CA LEU A 357 14.10 22.33 -1.51
C LEU A 357 12.58 22.45 -1.46
N LYS A 358 11.88 21.45 -2.02
CA LYS A 358 10.43 21.33 -1.95
C LYS A 358 10.05 20.01 -1.29
N VAL A 359 9.21 20.09 -0.26
CA VAL A 359 8.66 18.91 0.44
C VAL A 359 7.30 18.61 -0.17
N LEU A 360 7.26 17.65 -1.10
CA LEU A 360 6.08 17.39 -1.92
C LEU A 360 4.86 16.89 -1.11
N PRO A 361 5.01 16.04 -0.06
CA PRO A 361 3.88 15.66 0.78
C PRO A 361 3.13 16.86 1.38
N ASN A 362 3.82 17.96 1.68
CA ASN A 362 3.18 19.18 2.22
C ASN A 362 2.38 19.95 1.15
N MET A 363 2.63 19.69 -0.14
CA MET A 363 1.96 20.35 -1.25
C MET A 363 0.72 19.57 -1.72
N GLY A 364 0.70 18.25 -1.50
CA GLY A 364 -0.28 17.34 -2.08
C GLY A 364 0.04 16.99 -3.55
N PRO A 365 -0.59 15.95 -4.10
CA PRO A 365 -0.29 15.43 -5.43
C PRO A 365 -0.63 16.42 -6.55
N GLU A 366 -1.73 17.18 -6.46
CA GLU A 366 -2.15 18.12 -7.50
C GLU A 366 -1.13 19.25 -7.69
N ARG A 367 -0.71 19.86 -6.57
CA ARG A 367 0.31 20.92 -6.59
C ARG A 367 1.69 20.38 -6.94
N SER A 368 1.97 19.13 -6.59
CA SER A 368 3.21 18.47 -6.99
C SER A 368 3.27 18.27 -8.51
N LEU A 369 2.20 17.79 -9.13
CA LEU A 369 2.12 17.67 -10.59
C LEU A 369 2.27 19.05 -11.27
N GLU A 370 1.61 20.08 -10.77
CA GLU A 370 1.76 21.45 -11.29
C GLU A 370 3.17 22.03 -11.09
N PHE A 371 3.85 21.63 -10.02
CA PHE A 371 5.26 21.95 -9.84
C PHE A 371 6.15 21.26 -10.89
N PHE A 372 5.90 19.98 -11.18
CA PHE A 372 6.65 19.26 -12.21
C PHE A 372 6.42 19.81 -13.62
N ARG A 373 5.23 20.34 -13.93
CA ARG A 373 4.94 21.01 -15.22
C ARG A 373 5.80 22.23 -15.52
N GLN A 374 6.51 22.77 -14.53
CA GLN A 374 7.47 23.87 -14.73
C GLN A 374 8.88 23.38 -15.09
N ALA A 375 9.14 22.08 -14.97
CA ALA A 375 10.46 21.51 -15.17
C ALA A 375 10.77 21.33 -16.67
N GLU A 376 11.97 21.72 -17.06
CA GLU A 376 12.54 21.29 -18.34
C GLU A 376 13.15 19.89 -18.21
N LEU A 377 13.73 19.59 -17.04
CA LEU A 377 14.44 18.35 -16.75
C LEU A 377 14.01 17.77 -15.40
N VAL A 378 13.81 16.46 -15.35
CA VAL A 378 13.58 15.69 -14.13
C VAL A 378 14.58 14.54 -14.06
N VAL A 379 15.39 14.49 -13.01
CA VAL A 379 16.27 13.35 -12.72
C VAL A 379 15.72 12.64 -11.48
N THR A 380 15.44 11.35 -11.58
CA THR A 380 14.66 10.68 -10.55
C THR A 380 14.92 9.18 -10.43
N SER A 381 14.91 8.69 -9.19
CA SER A 381 14.86 7.27 -8.86
C SER A 381 13.60 6.91 -8.06
N ARG A 382 12.74 7.91 -7.83
CA ARG A 382 11.41 7.75 -7.27
C ARG A 382 10.45 7.45 -8.43
N TYR A 383 9.77 6.32 -8.36
CA TYR A 383 8.82 5.88 -9.41
C TYR A 383 7.79 6.95 -9.78
N HIS A 384 7.17 7.59 -8.78
CA HIS A 384 6.22 8.68 -9.06
C HIS A 384 6.88 10.00 -9.46
N GLY A 385 8.17 10.19 -9.18
CA GLY A 385 8.94 11.30 -9.76
C GLY A 385 9.09 11.13 -11.28
N LEU A 386 9.27 9.89 -11.75
CA LEU A 386 9.24 9.57 -13.18
C LEU A 386 7.85 9.87 -13.77
N ILE A 387 6.77 9.34 -13.16
CA ILE A 387 5.40 9.58 -13.66
C ILE A 387 5.08 11.06 -13.74
N PHE A 388 5.37 11.86 -12.70
CA PHE A 388 5.13 13.30 -12.75
C PHE A 388 5.97 14.00 -13.83
N GLY A 389 7.21 13.58 -14.06
CA GLY A 389 8.04 14.11 -15.15
C GLY A 389 7.47 13.80 -16.54
N LEU A 390 6.95 12.59 -16.74
CA LEU A 390 6.29 12.16 -17.98
C LEU A 390 5.02 12.98 -18.23
N LEU A 391 4.14 13.08 -17.24
CA LEU A 391 2.89 13.84 -17.33
C LEU A 391 3.12 15.36 -17.47
N ALA A 392 4.26 15.85 -17.01
CA ALA A 392 4.70 17.23 -17.23
C ALA A 392 5.24 17.48 -18.64
N GLY A 393 5.50 16.43 -19.42
CA GLY A 393 6.21 16.53 -20.69
C GLY A 393 7.63 17.06 -20.53
N ALA A 394 8.30 16.78 -19.41
CA ALA A 394 9.68 17.16 -19.17
C ALA A 394 10.65 16.21 -19.89
N ARG A 395 11.91 16.63 -20.06
CA ARG A 395 12.99 15.66 -20.28
C ARG A 395 13.19 14.88 -18.99
N VAL A 396 13.34 13.57 -19.07
CA VAL A 396 13.51 12.71 -17.90
C VAL A 396 14.80 11.91 -17.99
N LEU A 397 15.42 11.72 -16.83
CA LEU A 397 16.49 10.75 -16.60
C LEU A 397 16.07 9.86 -15.44
N PRO A 398 15.47 8.70 -15.73
CA PRO A 398 15.21 7.68 -14.74
C PRO A 398 16.53 7.05 -14.28
N ILE A 399 16.64 6.79 -12.97
CA ILE A 399 17.76 6.08 -12.37
C ILE A 399 17.18 4.91 -11.55
N GLY A 400 17.58 3.68 -11.83
CA GLY A 400 17.03 2.53 -11.12
C GLY A 400 17.68 1.21 -11.50
N ASP A 401 17.11 0.12 -11.00
CA ASP A 401 17.49 -1.24 -11.42
C ASP A 401 16.64 -1.69 -12.62
N GLY A 402 17.22 -2.51 -13.50
CA GLY A 402 16.56 -3.00 -14.71
C GLY A 402 15.37 -3.93 -14.44
N GLY A 403 15.44 -4.74 -13.37
CA GLY A 403 14.33 -5.58 -12.90
C GLY A 403 13.39 -4.84 -11.94
N GLY A 404 13.83 -3.70 -11.42
CA GLY A 404 13.04 -2.83 -10.54
C GLY A 404 11.86 -2.17 -11.25
N LYS A 405 10.99 -1.53 -10.46
CA LYS A 405 9.76 -0.87 -10.92
C LYS A 405 9.95 0.16 -12.05
N ILE A 406 11.05 0.93 -12.02
CA ILE A 406 11.38 1.89 -13.08
C ILE A 406 11.77 1.15 -14.36
N GLY A 407 12.66 0.16 -14.27
CA GLY A 407 13.09 -0.64 -15.41
C GLY A 407 11.92 -1.39 -16.07
N ARG A 408 11.03 -1.99 -15.28
CA ARG A 408 9.80 -2.61 -15.80
C ARG A 408 8.90 -1.63 -16.53
N LEU A 409 8.65 -0.45 -15.96
CA LEU A 409 7.84 0.58 -16.63
C LEU A 409 8.47 1.01 -17.96
N VAL A 410 9.78 1.25 -17.98
CA VAL A 410 10.51 1.65 -19.20
C VAL A 410 10.41 0.55 -20.26
N ALA A 411 10.80 -0.69 -19.93
CA ALA A 411 10.82 -1.80 -20.88
C ALA A 411 9.42 -2.16 -21.43
N GLN A 412 8.36 -1.96 -20.64
CA GLN A 412 7.02 -2.44 -21.00
C GLN A 412 6.13 -1.37 -21.63
N ARG A 413 6.32 -0.09 -21.24
CA ARG A 413 5.38 0.98 -21.59
C ARG A 413 6.06 2.20 -22.19
N LEU A 414 7.37 2.39 -21.97
CA LEU A 414 8.09 3.59 -22.40
C LEU A 414 9.41 3.23 -23.12
N PRO A 415 9.39 2.39 -24.17
CA PRO A 415 10.62 1.96 -24.83
C PRO A 415 11.43 3.13 -25.41
N SER A 416 10.79 4.27 -25.72
CA SER A 416 11.49 5.50 -26.07
C SER A 416 12.50 5.99 -25.02
N LEU A 417 12.41 5.55 -23.76
CA LEU A 417 13.33 5.90 -22.68
C LEU A 417 14.43 4.87 -22.39
N GLU A 418 14.51 3.74 -23.11
CA GLU A 418 15.53 2.71 -22.85
C GLU A 418 16.96 3.26 -22.97
N GLY A 419 17.21 4.07 -24.00
CA GLY A 419 18.51 4.76 -24.19
C GLY A 419 18.73 5.98 -23.28
N HIS A 420 17.74 6.32 -22.46
CA HIS A 420 17.72 7.53 -21.62
C HIS A 420 17.61 7.19 -20.13
N THR A 421 17.84 5.94 -19.76
CA THR A 421 17.74 5.44 -18.39
C THR A 421 19.12 5.02 -17.87
N LEU A 422 19.46 5.45 -16.66
CA LEU A 422 20.66 5.00 -15.97
C LEU A 422 20.34 3.78 -15.11
N PHE A 423 20.69 2.60 -15.60
CA PHE A 423 20.56 1.35 -14.84
C PHE A 423 21.75 1.14 -13.91
N VAL A 424 21.48 1.10 -12.60
CA VAL A 424 22.50 0.95 -11.56
C VAL A 424 22.59 -0.53 -11.17
N SER A 425 23.48 -1.28 -11.83
CA SER A 425 23.76 -2.69 -11.52
C SER A 425 25.09 -2.89 -10.78
N GLY A 426 25.65 -1.83 -10.19
CA GLY A 426 26.98 -1.85 -9.57
C GLY A 426 27.44 -0.44 -9.14
N GLN A 427 28.76 -0.22 -9.08
CA GLN A 427 29.30 1.12 -8.83
C GLN A 427 29.08 2.02 -10.04
N ILE A 428 28.51 3.21 -9.81
CA ILE A 428 28.43 4.25 -10.84
C ILE A 428 29.83 4.84 -11.04
N THR A 429 30.31 4.83 -12.28
CA THR A 429 31.66 5.32 -12.64
C THR A 429 31.62 6.57 -13.51
N GLU A 430 30.44 6.88 -14.05
CA GLU A 430 30.17 8.01 -14.92
C GLU A 430 30.28 9.33 -14.16
N SER A 431 30.85 10.34 -14.82
CA SER A 431 30.84 11.70 -14.29
C SER A 431 29.41 12.29 -14.33
N PRO A 432 29.08 13.25 -13.44
CA PRO A 432 27.82 13.98 -13.51
C PRO A 432 27.56 14.57 -14.91
N GLU A 433 28.59 15.09 -15.58
CA GLU A 433 28.49 15.63 -16.93
C GLU A 433 28.06 14.57 -17.96
N ALA A 434 28.60 13.35 -17.89
CA ALA A 434 28.20 12.25 -18.76
C ALA A 434 26.75 11.83 -18.50
N ILE A 435 26.36 11.76 -17.22
CA ILE A 435 24.99 11.44 -16.81
C ILE A 435 23.99 12.47 -17.34
N LEU A 436 24.35 13.76 -17.34
CA LEU A 436 23.49 14.84 -17.82
C LEU A 436 23.34 14.91 -19.34
N ALA A 437 24.08 14.12 -20.11
CA ALA A 437 23.87 13.96 -21.55
C ALA A 437 22.77 12.92 -21.88
N LEU A 438 22.45 12.04 -20.93
CA LEU A 438 21.46 10.95 -21.11
C LEU A 438 19.97 11.37 -21.12
N PRO A 439 19.50 12.46 -20.49
CA PRO A 439 18.07 12.71 -20.39
C PRO A 439 17.36 12.84 -21.74
N GLY A 440 16.27 12.10 -21.91
CA GLY A 440 15.46 12.06 -23.13
C GLY A 440 14.03 12.54 -22.88
N ARG A 441 13.21 12.54 -23.93
CA ARG A 441 11.75 12.73 -23.83
C ARG A 441 11.09 11.40 -24.16
N ALA A 442 10.09 11.01 -23.37
CA ALA A 442 9.25 9.90 -23.76
C ALA A 442 8.43 10.27 -25.00
N ASP A 443 8.12 9.29 -25.84
CA ASP A 443 7.14 9.45 -26.91
C ASP A 443 5.79 9.84 -26.29
N PRO A 444 5.18 10.97 -26.68
CA PRO A 444 3.88 11.37 -26.19
C PRO A 444 2.80 10.28 -26.35
N ALA A 445 2.86 9.48 -27.42
CA ALA A 445 1.89 8.40 -27.65
C ALA A 445 2.00 7.28 -26.59
N GLU A 446 3.21 6.99 -26.11
CA GLU A 446 3.44 6.02 -25.03
C GLU A 446 2.88 6.53 -23.69
N VAL A 447 3.06 7.82 -23.41
CA VAL A 447 2.50 8.46 -22.21
C VAL A 447 0.97 8.49 -22.27
N GLU A 448 0.38 8.86 -23.41
CA GLU A 448 -1.08 8.83 -23.60
C GLU A 448 -1.64 7.40 -23.48
N ALA A 449 -0.91 6.38 -23.95
CA ALA A 449 -1.30 4.99 -23.76
C ALA A 449 -1.30 4.59 -22.27
N CYS A 450 -0.34 5.08 -21.47
CA CYS A 450 -0.34 4.90 -20.02
C CYS A 450 -1.55 5.60 -19.37
N ILE A 451 -1.88 6.82 -19.79
CA ILE A 451 -3.05 7.57 -19.29
C ILE A 451 -4.33 6.78 -19.60
N ALA A 452 -4.51 6.35 -20.85
CA ALA A 452 -5.68 5.57 -21.26
C ALA A 452 -5.79 4.25 -20.49
N ALA A 453 -4.68 3.53 -20.30
CA ALA A 453 -4.65 2.29 -19.53
C ALA A 453 -4.98 2.51 -18.05
N ALA A 454 -4.53 3.61 -17.44
CA ALA A 454 -4.91 3.95 -16.07
C ALA A 454 -6.40 4.30 -15.98
N MET A 455 -6.93 5.06 -16.94
CA MET A 455 -8.34 5.43 -17.03
C MET A 455 -9.29 4.24 -17.23
N ALA A 456 -8.83 3.16 -17.86
CA ALA A 456 -9.62 1.92 -18.00
C ALA A 456 -10.08 1.33 -16.66
N ASN A 457 -9.39 1.63 -15.54
CA ASN A 457 -9.85 1.27 -14.20
C ASN A 457 -11.21 1.87 -13.86
N MET A 458 -11.53 3.06 -14.36
CA MET A 458 -12.81 3.73 -14.11
C MET A 458 -13.97 2.97 -14.78
N ASP A 459 -13.76 2.48 -16.01
CA ASP A 459 -14.76 1.69 -16.74
C ASP A 459 -15.01 0.35 -16.04
N LEU A 460 -13.92 -0.35 -15.64
CA LEU A 460 -14.00 -1.59 -14.88
C LEU A 460 -14.71 -1.39 -13.53
N LEU A 461 -14.36 -0.32 -12.81
CA LEU A 461 -14.98 0.03 -11.53
C LEU A 461 -16.48 0.31 -11.69
N SER A 462 -16.87 0.96 -12.79
CA SER A 462 -18.29 1.24 -13.06
C SER A 462 -19.12 -0.05 -13.21
N GLY A 463 -18.50 -1.16 -13.62
CA GLY A 463 -19.14 -2.45 -13.78
C GLY A 463 -19.55 -3.12 -12.46
N ILE A 464 -18.87 -2.82 -11.35
CA ILE A 464 -19.18 -3.41 -10.03
C ILE A 464 -20.01 -2.48 -9.12
N VAL A 465 -20.12 -1.19 -9.46
CA VAL A 465 -20.87 -0.19 -8.68
C VAL A 465 -22.33 -0.02 -9.16
N ARG A 466 -22.65 -0.50 -10.37
CA ARG A 466 -24.02 -0.51 -10.93
C ARG A 466 -24.78 -1.75 -10.48
#